data_AF-A0A962PLR9-F1
#
_entry.id   AF-A0A962PLR9-F1
#
_cell.length_a   1.000
_cell.length_b   1.000
_cell.length_c   1.000
_cell.angle_alpha   90.00
_cell.angle_beta   90.00
_cell.angle_gamma   90.00
#
_symmetry.space_group_name_H-M   'P 1'
#
loop_
_entity.id
_entity.type
_entity.pdbx_description
1 polymer ?
#
loop_
_entity_poly.entity_id
_entity_poly.type
_entity_poly.pdbx_seq_one_letter_code
_entity_poly.pdbx_strand_id
1 'polypeptide(L)' 'MSPGPLQILIIILLVFVLFGANRVPTIMENLAKGINSFKKGLKEGDPDKPQIGHDSSVSQKDPVKAKEED' A
#
# COMPACT_ATOMS: atom_id res chain seq x y z
N MET A 1 -4.21 9.61 30.26
CA MET A 1 -4.40 8.19 29.93
C MET A 1 -4.57 8.10 28.43
N SER A 2 -3.53 7.71 27.70
CA SER A 2 -3.60 7.60 26.24
C SER A 2 -4.21 6.24 25.87
N PRO A 3 -5.12 6.17 24.89
CA PRO A 3 -5.63 4.88 24.43
C PRO A 3 -4.46 4.05 23.92
N GLY A 4 -4.35 2.83 24.45
CA GLY A 4 -3.27 1.91 24.11
C GLY A 4 -3.46 1.32 22.71
N PRO A 5 -2.40 0.74 22.11
CA PRO A 5 -2.48 0.13 20.78
C PRO A 5 -3.64 -0.88 20.61
N LEU A 6 -3.99 -1.60 21.69
CA LEU A 6 -5.12 -2.53 21.71
C LEU A 6 -6.49 -1.84 21.52
N GLN A 7 -6.69 -0.64 22.06
CA GLN A 7 -7.94 0.12 21.89
C GLN A 7 -8.08 0.65 20.47
N ILE A 8 -6.99 1.14 19.87
CA ILE A 8 -6.99 1.56 18.46
C ILE A 8 -7.35 0.38 17.55
N LEU A 9 -6.82 -0.82 17.82
CA LEU A 9 -7.09 -2.01 17.01
C LEU A 9 -8.57 -2.42 17.06
N ILE A 10 -9.21 -2.34 18.23
CA ILE A 10 -10.65 -2.59 18.40
C ILE A 10 -11.50 -1.60 17.60
N ILE A 11 -11.12 -0.32 17.61
CA ILE A 11 -11.82 0.73 16.85
C ILE A 11 -11.70 0.47 15.35
N ILE A 12 -10.50 0.13 14.87
CA ILE A 12 -10.28 -0.22 13.46
C ILE A 12 -11.14 -1.41 13.06
N LEU A 13 -11.21 -2.46 13.89
CA LEU A 13 -12.04 -3.62 13.62
C LEU A 13 -13.52 -3.25 13.48
N LEU A 14 -14.04 -2.39 14.35
CA LEU A 14 -15.43 -1.92 14.29
C LEU A 14 -15.72 -1.17 12.98
N VAL A 15 -14.83 -0.26 12.60
CA VAL A 15 -14.91 0.45 11.31
C VAL A 15 -14.81 -0.53 10.15
N PHE A 16 -13.95 -1.54 10.24
CA PHE A 16 -13.80 -2.57 9.20
C PHE A 16 -15.08 -3.39 9.00
N VAL A 17 -15.83 -3.66 10.06
CA VAL A 17 -17.14 -4.34 9.98
C VAL A 17 -18.20 -3.46 9.33
N LEU A 18 -18.23 -2.15 9.65
CA LEU A 18 -19.20 -1.21 9.08
C LEU A 18 -18.95 -0.89 7.61
N PHE A 19 -17.69 -0.65 7.24
CA PHE A 19 -17.31 -0.27 5.89
C PHE A 19 -16.97 -1.47 5.00
N GLY A 20 -16.70 -2.63 5.60
CA GLY A 20 -16.28 -3.85 4.93
C GLY A 20 -14.83 -3.82 4.44
N ALA A 21 -14.21 -5.00 4.34
CA ALA A 21 -12.84 -5.17 3.84
C ALA A 21 -12.63 -4.67 2.40
N ASN A 22 -13.72 -4.53 1.63
CA ASN A 22 -13.65 -4.20 0.20
C ASN A 22 -13.49 -2.70 -0.07
N ARG A 23 -13.80 -1.82 0.88
CA ARG A 23 -13.73 -0.35 0.70
C ARG A 23 -12.36 0.21 1.05
N VAL A 24 -11.70 -0.33 2.07
CA VAL A 24 -10.38 0.11 2.56
C VAL A 24 -9.30 0.06 1.47
N PRO A 25 -9.09 -1.04 0.71
CA PRO A 25 -8.01 -1.11 -0.28
C PRO A 25 -8.21 -0.11 -1.43
N THR A 26 -9.43 0.09 -1.93
CA THR A 26 -9.71 1.07 -3.00
C THR A 26 -9.45 2.51 -2.55
N ILE A 27 -9.82 2.86 -1.31
CA ILE A 27 -9.57 4.20 -0.77
C ILE A 27 -8.08 4.41 -0.52
N MET A 28 -7.39 3.41 0.03
CA MET A 28 -5.95 3.46 0.27
C MET A 28 -5.16 3.56 -1.03
N GLU A 29 -5.57 2.87 -2.09
CA GLU A 29 -4.92 2.94 -3.40
C GLU A 29 -5.01 4.35 -4.00
N ASN A 30 -6.18 4.98 -3.94
CA ASN A 30 -6.36 6.36 -4.41
C ASN A 30 -5.59 7.37 -3.54
N LEU A 31 -5.58 7.17 -2.22
CA LEU A 31 -4.83 8.00 -1.28
C LEU A 31 -3.31 7.84 -1.50
N ALA A 32 -2.84 6.61 -1.70
CA ALA A 32 -1.43 6.28 -1.92
C ALA A 32 -0.93 6.89 -3.24
N LYS A 33 -1.71 6.80 -4.32
CA LYS A 33 -1.39 7.47 -5.59
C LYS A 33 -1.30 8.99 -5.40
N GLY A 34 -2.25 9.60 -4.68
CA GLY A 34 -2.23 11.03 -4.37
C GLY A 34 -1.02 11.47 -3.54
N ILE A 35 -0.71 10.74 -2.46
CA ILE A 35 0.45 11.02 -1.61
C ILE A 35 1.76 10.79 -2.38
N ASN A 36 1.85 9.77 -3.24
CA ASN A 36 3.05 9.51 -4.02
C ASN A 36 3.29 10.61 -5.06
N SER A 37 2.24 11.06 -5.77
CA SER A 37 2.32 12.19 -6.70
C SER A 37 2.66 13.50 -5.99
N PHE A 38 2.11 13.73 -4.80
CA PHE A 38 2.44 14.89 -3.97
C PHE A 38 3.92 14.86 -3.54
N LYS A 39 4.39 13.71 -3.05
CA LYS A 39 5.79 13.52 -2.64
C LYS A 39 6.76 13.59 -3.81
N LYS A 40 6.33 13.17 -5.01
CA LYS A 40 7.10 13.27 -6.25
C LYS A 40 7.20 14.73 -6.72
N GLY A 41 6.10 15.47 -6.73
CA GLY A 41 6.10 16.90 -7.08
C GLY A 41 6.91 17.76 -6.10
N LEU A 42 6.90 17.42 -4.81
CA LEU A 42 7.79 18.08 -3.83
C LEU A 42 9.28 17.76 -4.04
N LYS A 43 9.59 16.59 -4.60
CA LYS A 43 10.98 16.18 -4.91
C LYS A 43 11.48 16.72 -6.25
N GLU A 44 10.63 16.95 -7.23
CA GLU A 44 11.02 17.59 -8.50
C GLU A 44 11.47 19.05 -8.34
N GLY A 45 11.15 19.69 -7.21
CA GLY A 45 11.75 20.97 -6.79
C GLY A 45 13.18 20.85 -6.25
N ASP A 46 13.70 19.63 -6.06
CA ASP A 46 15.03 19.33 -5.53
C ASP A 46 15.79 18.48 -6.58
N PRO A 47 16.63 19.10 -7.43
CA PRO A 47 17.14 18.50 -8.68
C PRO A 47 18.10 17.30 -8.50
N ASP A 48 18.36 16.85 -7.27
CA ASP A 48 19.43 15.88 -6.95
C ASP A 48 18.94 14.52 -6.40
N LYS A 49 17.64 14.19 -6.45
CA LYS A 49 17.12 12.89 -5.94
C LYS A 49 16.62 11.92 -7.03
N PRO A 50 17.13 10.67 -7.08
CA PRO A 50 16.60 9.61 -7.95
C PRO A 50 15.12 9.31 -7.68
N GLN A 51 14.36 9.16 -8.76
CA GLN A 51 12.94 8.80 -8.72
C GLN A 51 12.77 7.31 -8.40
N ILE A 52 12.22 6.99 -7.23
CA ILE A 52 11.84 5.61 -6.86
C ILE A 52 10.35 5.44 -7.18
N GLY A 53 10.04 5.00 -8.40
CA GLY A 53 8.71 4.56 -8.81
C GLY A 53 8.65 3.04 -8.86
N HIS A 54 8.27 2.39 -7.76
CA HIS A 54 7.88 0.98 -7.81
C HIS A 54 6.46 0.90 -8.35
N ASP A 55 6.35 0.53 -9.62
CA ASP A 55 5.15 0.03 -10.26
C ASP A 55 4.83 -1.35 -9.68
N SER A 56 4.10 -1.39 -8.57
CA SER A 56 3.58 -2.64 -7.98
C SER A 56 2.21 -2.97 -8.57
N SER A 57 2.20 -3.36 -9.84
CA SER A 57 1.10 -4.11 -10.43
C SER A 57 1.66 -5.18 -11.36
N VAL A 58 2.21 -6.26 -10.79
CA VAL A 58 2.26 -7.56 -11.49
C VAL A 58 1.86 -8.65 -10.51
N SER A 59 0.55 -8.89 -10.45
CA SER A 59 0.05 -10.25 -10.27
C SER A 59 0.39 -11.02 -11.55
N GLN A 60 1.45 -11.83 -11.52
CA GLN A 60 1.61 -12.93 -12.44
C GLN A 60 1.68 -14.21 -11.61
N LYS A 61 0.53 -14.90 -11.58
CA LYS A 61 0.48 -16.35 -11.38
C LYS A 61 1.33 -16.97 -12.49
N ASP A 62 2.25 -17.87 -12.16
CA ASP A 62 2.57 -19.09 -12.93
C ASP A 62 3.58 -19.94 -12.14
N PRO A 63 3.20 -21.16 -11.67
CA PRO A 63 4.12 -22.06 -11.00
C PRO A 63 5.02 -22.75 -12.04
N VAL A 64 6.27 -22.28 -12.20
CA VAL A 64 7.27 -22.97 -13.01
C VAL A 64 7.80 -24.18 -12.25
N LYS A 65 7.18 -25.32 -12.54
CA LYS A 65 7.75 -26.65 -12.35
C LYS A 65 8.95 -26.79 -13.29
N ALA A 66 10.15 -26.72 -12.73
CA ALA A 66 11.35 -27.25 -13.35
C ALA A 66 11.83 -28.41 -12.47
N LYS A 67 11.54 -29.63 -12.93
CA LYS A 67 12.23 -30.84 -12.49
C LYS A 67 13.63 -30.78 -13.08
N GLU A 68 14.62 -30.76 -12.20
CA GLU A 68 15.75 -31.69 -12.14
C GLU A 68 16.08 -32.44 -13.45
N GLU A 69 17.19 -32.03 -14.08
CA GLU A 69 18.08 -32.84 -14.92
C GLU A 69 19.50 -32.24 -14.78
N ASP A 70 20.31 -32.79 -13.88
CA ASP A 70 21.57 -33.56 -14.13
C ASP A 70 22.19 -33.92 -12.77
#